data_AF-A0A7V1QV00-F1
#
_entry.id   AF-A0A7V1QV00-F1
#
_cell.length_a   1.000
_cell.length_b   1.000
_cell.length_c   1.000
_cell.angle_alpha   90.00
_cell.angle_beta   90.00
_cell.angle_gamma   90.00
#
_symmetry.space_group_name_H-M   'P 1'
#
loop_
_entity.id
_entity.type
_entity.pdbx_description
1 polymer ?
#
loop_
_entity_poly.entity_id
_entity_poly.type
_entity_poly.pdbx_seq_one_letter_code
_entity_poly.pdbx_strand_id
1 'polypeptide(L)'
;MQSGPVRRSCCFSATRGLPRPKSALPGADNLTDMSGTRRSGLLVSLVAAGAAVLGAVLALDRPVAAQPPAPRTVTVEANREGWTDTGIGLGRDDTARLVAAGVAGWGPGVQQGPTGAGAGTCALAVPDAPLGAVLARVGSGPIVVLAPTGEVRGPGFLQLLYNDCPGQYFDNSGRFEVTVTLVPAVAATAVPTAAPAPTTPPARDRSSGLPVLPLLSVVLVVAAGVSLYLGRRRLWERLEPLVARGPVPRFPESARLESSAWLAPVRLRALQGERWPKRWLTIGGPDADVDFGLPGVWARLVPTADGGVRIETVPDGGKVLVDGLPLVLGQRLKDGARVFMGAREFTFRLEAGGAAITALRRTGNAALDKPDPRAAAVGGLPDERRSTL
;
A
#
# COMPACT_ATOMS: atom_id res chain seq x y z
N MET A 1 28.60 -0.19 52.13
CA MET A 1 27.51 0.37 51.30
C MET A 1 26.44 -0.69 51.17
N GLN A 2 25.34 -0.54 51.91
CA GLN A 2 24.22 -1.48 51.98
C GLN A 2 23.16 -1.14 50.93
N SER A 3 22.76 -2.11 50.12
CA SER A 3 21.67 -2.04 49.16
C SER A 3 20.40 -2.66 49.75
N GLY A 4 19.36 -1.85 49.95
CA GLY A 4 18.02 -2.31 50.36
C GLY A 4 17.05 -2.39 49.16
N PRO A 5 16.05 -3.30 49.17
CA PRO A 5 15.08 -3.42 48.08
C PRO A 5 13.80 -2.63 48.34
N VAL A 6 13.33 -1.91 47.32
CA VAL A 6 12.04 -1.20 47.32
C VAL A 6 10.94 -2.13 46.78
N ARG A 7 10.00 -2.51 47.65
CA ARG A 7 8.72 -3.13 47.27
C ARG A 7 7.73 -2.04 46.86
N ARG A 8 7.02 -2.23 45.75
CA ARG A 8 5.82 -1.42 45.40
C ARG A 8 4.58 -2.32 45.41
N SER A 9 3.64 -1.96 46.27
CA SER A 9 2.31 -2.56 46.42
C SER A 9 1.36 -2.15 45.30
N CYS A 10 0.56 -3.11 44.85
CA CYS A 10 -0.65 -2.92 44.06
C CYS A 10 -1.81 -2.50 44.97
N CYS A 11 -2.56 -1.46 44.61
CA CYS A 11 -3.91 -1.21 45.11
C CYS A 11 -4.89 -1.21 43.93
N PHE A 12 -5.82 -2.15 43.98
CA PHE A 12 -6.93 -2.34 43.06
C PHE A 12 -8.16 -1.69 43.71
N SER A 13 -8.66 -0.57 43.16
CA SER A 13 -9.90 0.06 43.61
C SER A 13 -11.02 -0.23 42.63
N ALA A 14 -11.98 -1.03 43.08
CA ALA A 14 -13.28 -1.19 42.45
C ALA A 14 -14.20 -0.03 42.88
N THR A 15 -14.91 0.60 41.93
CA THR A 15 -15.98 1.53 42.27
C THR A 15 -17.23 1.21 41.46
N ARG A 16 -18.31 1.00 42.21
CA ARG A 16 -19.66 0.63 41.81
C ARG A 16 -20.36 1.76 41.07
N GLY A 17 -21.34 1.38 40.23
CA GLY A 17 -22.09 2.28 39.36
C GLY A 17 -23.15 3.14 40.03
N LEU A 18 -23.75 4.00 39.19
CA LEU A 18 -24.96 4.77 39.45
C LEU A 18 -25.86 4.74 38.19
N PRO A 19 -27.20 4.79 38.37
CA PRO A 19 -28.17 4.65 37.28
C PRO A 19 -28.41 5.97 36.52
N ARG A 20 -28.69 5.87 35.22
CA ARG A 20 -29.12 6.98 34.36
C ARG A 20 -30.61 7.34 34.57
N PRO A 21 -30.98 8.63 34.60
CA PRO A 21 -32.38 9.05 34.66
C PRO A 21 -33.09 8.97 33.29
N LYS A 22 -34.38 8.63 33.34
CA LYS A 22 -35.35 8.66 32.23
C LYS A 22 -35.63 10.11 31.81
N SER A 23 -35.39 10.42 30.54
CA SER A 23 -35.85 11.65 29.89
C SER A 23 -37.28 11.48 29.37
N ALA A 24 -38.17 12.35 29.85
CA ALA A 24 -39.56 12.46 29.43
C ALA A 24 -39.68 13.20 28.09
N LEU A 25 -40.61 12.73 27.24
CA LEU A 25 -41.05 13.38 26.01
C LEU A 25 -42.12 14.44 26.34
N PRO A 26 -42.04 15.66 25.80
CA PRO A 26 -43.17 16.58 25.78
C PRO A 26 -43.82 16.68 24.39
N GLY A 27 -45.15 16.64 24.39
CA GLY A 27 -45.97 17.54 23.58
C GLY A 27 -46.22 17.14 22.12
N ALA A 28 -47.19 16.24 21.94
CA ALA A 28 -48.16 16.41 20.87
C ALA A 28 -49.07 17.58 21.27
N ASP A 29 -49.24 18.56 20.38
CA ASP A 29 -50.40 19.46 20.25
C ASP A 29 -49.98 20.61 19.33
N ASN A 30 -50.44 20.59 18.06
CA ASN A 30 -50.71 21.76 17.21
C ASN A 30 -51.06 21.26 15.80
N LEU A 31 -52.35 20.97 15.62
CA LEU A 31 -52.94 20.59 14.34
C LEU A 31 -54.18 21.46 14.13
N THR A 32 -53.95 22.74 13.84
CA THR A 32 -54.99 23.62 13.31
C THR A 32 -54.37 24.68 12.39
N ASP A 33 -55.02 24.82 11.25
CA ASP A 33 -55.05 26.01 10.40
C ASP A 33 -53.88 26.29 9.45
N MET A 34 -53.98 25.70 8.25
CA MET A 34 -53.30 26.16 7.03
C MET A 34 -54.24 25.94 5.83
N SER A 35 -55.46 26.48 5.87
CA SER A 35 -56.33 26.54 4.69
C SER A 35 -56.31 27.94 4.07
N GLY A 36 -55.81 28.01 2.83
CA GLY A 36 -56.19 29.05 1.87
C GLY A 36 -55.26 30.25 1.79
N THR A 37 -54.15 30.11 1.03
CA THR A 37 -53.58 31.19 0.16
C THR A 37 -52.24 30.80 -0.52
N ARG A 38 -51.68 29.60 -0.29
CA ARG A 38 -50.34 29.22 -0.81
C ARG A 38 -50.32 28.37 -2.09
N ARG A 39 -51.30 28.48 -3.00
CA ARG A 39 -51.25 27.72 -4.27
C ARG A 39 -50.74 28.53 -5.47
N SER A 40 -50.74 29.86 -5.38
CA SER A 40 -50.31 30.72 -6.51
C SER A 40 -48.81 31.06 -6.50
N GLY A 41 -48.12 30.96 -5.36
CA GLY A 41 -46.68 31.25 -5.24
C GLY A 41 -45.73 30.11 -5.65
N LEU A 42 -46.25 28.88 -5.77
CA LEU A 42 -45.45 27.68 -6.05
C LEU A 42 -45.15 27.51 -7.54
N LEU A 43 -46.08 27.94 -8.41
CA LEU A 43 -45.90 27.93 -9.87
C LEU A 43 -44.90 29.00 -10.35
N VAL A 44 -44.90 30.20 -9.75
CA VAL A 44 -43.96 31.27 -10.11
C VAL A 44 -42.52 30.93 -9.70
N SER A 45 -42.33 30.28 -8.54
CA SER A 45 -41.00 29.83 -8.08
C SER A 45 -40.41 28.72 -8.96
N LEU A 46 -41.24 27.81 -9.51
CA LEU A 46 -40.78 26.73 -10.40
C LEU A 46 -40.32 27.24 -11.77
N VAL A 47 -40.99 28.24 -12.33
CA VAL A 47 -40.61 28.83 -13.62
C VAL A 47 -39.31 29.64 -13.51
N ALA A 48 -39.13 30.39 -12.40
CA ALA A 48 -37.88 31.13 -12.15
C ALA A 48 -36.68 30.20 -11.91
N ALA A 49 -36.87 29.07 -11.20
CA ALA A 49 -35.84 28.04 -11.05
C ALA A 49 -35.48 27.39 -12.40
N GLY A 50 -36.46 27.14 -13.27
CA GLY A 50 -36.22 26.59 -14.60
C GLY A 50 -35.41 27.51 -15.52
N ALA A 51 -35.68 28.82 -15.50
CA ALA A 51 -34.95 29.81 -16.30
C ALA A 51 -33.49 29.98 -15.85
N ALA A 52 -33.23 29.93 -14.53
CA ALA A 52 -31.86 29.97 -13.99
C ALA A 52 -31.05 28.72 -14.39
N VAL A 53 -31.67 27.54 -14.40
CA VAL A 53 -31.02 26.30 -14.86
C VAL A 53 -30.74 26.36 -16.36
N LEU A 54 -31.66 26.88 -17.18
CA LEU A 54 -31.46 26.99 -18.63
C LEU A 54 -30.36 28.01 -19.01
N GLY A 55 -30.27 29.13 -18.27
CA GLY A 55 -29.19 30.11 -18.43
C GLY A 55 -27.82 29.57 -18.02
N ALA A 56 -27.76 28.73 -16.98
CA ALA A 56 -26.53 28.04 -16.59
C ALA A 56 -26.10 26.99 -17.63
N VAL A 57 -27.04 26.30 -18.28
CA VAL A 57 -26.74 25.32 -19.32
C VAL A 57 -26.18 25.99 -20.58
N LEU A 58 -26.67 27.17 -20.96
CA LEU A 58 -26.17 27.90 -22.14
C LEU A 58 -24.84 28.63 -21.91
N ALA A 59 -24.41 28.83 -20.65
CA ALA A 59 -23.11 29.41 -20.31
C ALA A 59 -21.96 28.37 -20.30
N LEU A 60 -22.26 27.08 -20.44
CA LEU A 60 -21.27 25.98 -20.42
C LEU A 60 -20.50 25.80 -21.73
N ASP A 61 -20.93 26.44 -22.83
CA ASP A 61 -20.27 26.32 -24.15
C ASP A 61 -19.12 27.31 -24.37
N ARG A 62 -18.71 28.06 -23.33
CA ARG A 62 -17.45 28.79 -23.44
C ARG A 62 -16.32 27.77 -23.52
N PRO A 63 -15.50 27.77 -24.59
CA PRO A 63 -14.30 26.96 -24.61
C PRO A 63 -13.45 27.45 -23.44
N VAL A 64 -13.40 26.64 -22.38
CA VAL A 64 -12.48 26.85 -21.28
C VAL A 64 -11.11 26.77 -21.92
N ALA A 65 -10.46 27.93 -22.07
CA ALA A 65 -9.07 27.98 -22.51
C ALA A 65 -8.34 26.97 -21.63
N ALA A 66 -7.80 25.91 -22.25
CA ALA A 66 -7.25 24.78 -21.52
C ALA A 66 -6.19 25.34 -20.57
N GLN A 67 -6.53 25.42 -19.29
CA GLN A 67 -5.60 25.91 -18.29
C GLN A 67 -4.41 24.96 -18.34
N PRO A 68 -3.17 25.48 -18.47
CA PRO A 68 -2.01 24.62 -18.51
C PRO A 68 -2.05 23.71 -17.28
N PRO A 69 -1.81 22.40 -17.46
CA PRO A 69 -1.93 21.44 -16.37
C PRO A 69 -1.05 21.89 -15.21
N ALA A 70 -1.64 21.93 -14.00
CA ALA A 70 -0.90 22.31 -12.81
C ALA A 70 0.30 21.35 -12.61
N PRO A 71 1.47 21.87 -12.20
CA PRO A 71 2.62 21.03 -11.87
C PRO A 71 2.26 19.97 -10.83
N ARG A 72 2.84 18.78 -10.96
CA ARG A 72 2.65 17.66 -10.02
C ARG A 72 3.96 17.32 -9.34
N THR A 73 3.96 17.11 -8.04
CA THR A 73 5.15 16.69 -7.28
C THR A 73 5.08 15.20 -7.00
N VAL A 74 6.18 14.49 -7.27
CA VAL A 74 6.32 13.05 -7.02
C VAL A 74 7.56 12.80 -6.17
N THR A 75 7.41 12.03 -5.11
CA THR A 75 8.52 11.66 -4.23
C THR A 75 9.24 10.41 -4.74
N VAL A 76 10.57 10.48 -4.79
CA VAL A 76 11.47 9.35 -5.09
C VAL A 76 12.24 9.00 -3.82
N GLU A 77 11.85 7.90 -3.19
CA GLU A 77 12.52 7.36 -1.99
C GLU A 77 13.79 6.62 -2.40
N ALA A 78 14.93 6.95 -1.77
CA ALA A 78 16.21 6.34 -2.15
C ALA A 78 16.33 4.86 -1.78
N ASN A 79 15.54 4.40 -0.80
CA ASN A 79 15.48 3.00 -0.38
C ASN A 79 14.49 2.14 -1.17
N ARG A 80 13.92 2.67 -2.25
CA ARG A 80 13.02 1.95 -3.13
C ARG A 80 13.78 1.41 -4.33
N GLU A 81 13.91 0.09 -4.37
CA GLU A 81 14.47 -0.60 -5.53
C GLU A 81 13.48 -0.58 -6.71
N GLY A 82 14.02 -0.26 -7.89
CA GLY A 82 13.29 -0.28 -9.16
C GLY A 82 12.54 1.01 -9.51
N TRP A 83 11.88 0.97 -10.66
CA TRP A 83 11.19 2.13 -11.23
C TRP A 83 9.90 2.45 -10.45
N THR A 84 9.75 3.72 -10.07
CA THR A 84 8.53 4.30 -9.50
C THR A 84 7.67 4.86 -10.62
N ASP A 85 6.48 4.28 -10.81
CA ASP A 85 5.46 4.84 -11.70
C ASP A 85 4.85 6.11 -11.07
N THR A 86 4.76 7.17 -11.86
CA THR A 86 4.21 8.46 -11.44
C THR A 86 2.70 8.58 -11.69
N GLY A 87 2.11 7.65 -12.47
CA GLY A 87 0.74 7.74 -12.96
C GLY A 87 0.52 8.84 -14.03
N ILE A 88 1.60 9.47 -14.50
CA ILE A 88 1.55 10.53 -15.52
C ILE A 88 1.79 9.89 -16.89
N GLY A 89 0.74 9.81 -17.70
CA GLY A 89 0.81 9.38 -19.09
C GLY A 89 1.14 10.54 -20.02
N LEU A 90 2.07 10.33 -20.96
CA LEU A 90 2.40 11.26 -22.04
C LEU A 90 1.89 10.68 -23.36
N GLY A 91 1.34 11.55 -24.21
CA GLY A 91 1.06 11.26 -25.61
C GLY A 91 2.33 11.27 -26.46
N ARG A 92 2.23 10.84 -27.73
CA ARG A 92 3.38 10.69 -28.63
C ARG A 92 4.26 11.94 -28.73
N ASP A 93 3.65 13.10 -28.75
CA ASP A 93 4.33 14.38 -28.97
C ASP A 93 4.43 15.23 -27.69
N ASP A 94 3.96 14.72 -26.56
CA ASP A 94 4.03 15.43 -25.29
C ASP A 94 5.46 15.43 -24.74
N THR A 95 5.79 16.50 -24.01
CA THR A 95 7.05 16.62 -23.27
C THR A 95 6.74 16.83 -21.79
N ALA A 96 7.50 16.19 -20.90
CA ALA A 96 7.49 16.51 -19.48
C ALA A 96 8.81 17.16 -19.08
N ARG A 97 8.72 18.33 -18.42
CA ARG A 97 9.83 19.01 -17.76
C ARG A 97 9.88 18.60 -16.31
N LEU A 98 11.04 18.14 -15.85
CA LEU A 98 11.25 17.67 -14.49
C LEU A 98 12.25 18.55 -13.77
N VAL A 99 11.98 18.83 -12.50
CA VAL A 99 12.89 19.49 -11.57
C VAL A 99 12.95 18.66 -10.30
N ALA A 100 14.11 18.09 -10.01
CA ALA A 100 14.36 17.32 -8.80
C ALA A 100 15.01 18.18 -7.72
N ALA A 101 14.52 18.09 -6.50
CA ALA A 101 15.09 18.74 -5.33
C ALA A 101 15.13 17.76 -4.15
N GLY A 102 16.06 17.98 -3.21
CA GLY A 102 16.22 17.13 -2.04
C GLY A 102 17.62 16.54 -1.94
N VAL A 103 17.78 15.61 -0.98
CA VAL A 103 19.05 14.97 -0.66
C VAL A 103 18.77 13.52 -0.27
N ALA A 104 19.61 12.63 -0.77
CA ALA A 104 19.60 11.22 -0.41
C ALA A 104 21.01 10.63 -0.36
N GLY A 105 21.16 9.48 0.27
CA GLY A 105 22.42 8.73 0.37
C GLY A 105 22.22 7.26 0.10
N TRP A 106 23.19 6.63 -0.57
CA TRP A 106 23.23 5.21 -0.87
C TRP A 106 23.94 4.39 0.23
N GLY A 107 24.04 4.95 1.43
CA GLY A 107 24.72 4.31 2.55
C GLY A 107 24.97 5.27 3.72
N PRO A 108 25.49 4.75 4.85
CA PRO A 108 25.71 5.53 6.06
C PRO A 108 26.67 6.71 5.86
N GLY A 109 26.23 7.91 6.26
CA GLY A 109 27.06 9.12 6.23
C GLY A 109 27.24 9.76 4.85
N VAL A 110 26.64 9.17 3.81
CA VAL A 110 26.66 9.71 2.45
C VAL A 110 25.39 10.51 2.18
N GLN A 111 25.50 11.68 1.57
CA GLN A 111 24.37 12.52 1.17
C GLN A 111 24.73 13.27 -0.12
N GLN A 112 23.83 13.28 -1.09
CA GLN A 112 24.03 13.94 -2.37
C GLN A 112 22.75 14.50 -2.97
N GLY A 113 22.92 15.43 -3.90
CA GLY A 113 21.84 15.95 -4.74
C GLY A 113 21.42 14.98 -5.86
N PRO A 114 20.41 15.36 -6.67
CA PRO A 114 19.78 14.47 -7.64
C PRO A 114 20.70 14.05 -8.80
N THR A 115 21.80 14.77 -9.04
CA THR A 115 22.78 14.43 -10.09
C THR A 115 23.55 13.14 -9.79
N GLY A 116 23.63 12.73 -8.52
CA GLY A 116 24.57 11.70 -8.10
C GLY A 116 26.03 12.17 -8.08
N ALA A 117 26.93 11.38 -7.51
CA ALA A 117 28.34 11.76 -7.34
C ALA A 117 29.34 10.59 -7.47
N GLY A 118 28.87 9.36 -7.68
CA GLY A 118 29.73 8.17 -7.62
C GLY A 118 29.78 7.36 -8.91
N ALA A 119 30.93 6.77 -9.20
CA ALA A 119 31.00 5.51 -9.93
C ALA A 119 30.67 4.38 -8.92
N GLY A 120 29.75 3.50 -9.27
CA GLY A 120 29.44 2.34 -8.44
C GLY A 120 30.62 1.39 -8.35
N THR A 121 30.84 0.79 -7.17
CA THR A 121 31.71 -0.39 -7.02
C THR A 121 31.01 -1.69 -7.45
N CYS A 122 29.80 -1.57 -7.97
CA CYS A 122 28.87 -2.64 -8.31
C CYS A 122 28.27 -2.39 -9.71
N ALA A 123 27.56 -3.38 -10.24
CA ALA A 123 26.70 -3.17 -11.40
C ALA A 123 25.46 -2.35 -10.98
N LEU A 124 25.37 -1.11 -11.47
CA LEU A 124 24.24 -0.22 -11.20
C LEU A 124 22.97 -0.67 -11.94
N ALA A 125 21.80 -0.31 -11.41
CA ALA A 125 20.51 -0.55 -12.06
C ALA A 125 20.45 0.05 -13.47
N VAL A 126 21.08 1.22 -13.67
CA VAL A 126 21.37 1.81 -14.98
C VAL A 126 22.89 2.02 -15.08
N PRO A 127 23.61 1.13 -15.80
CA PRO A 127 25.08 1.09 -15.79
C PRO A 127 25.77 2.40 -16.18
N ASP A 128 25.22 3.13 -17.15
CA ASP A 128 25.85 4.34 -17.72
C ASP A 128 25.45 5.63 -16.98
N ALA A 129 24.69 5.53 -15.89
CA ALA A 129 24.24 6.67 -15.09
C ALA A 129 24.97 6.72 -13.73
N PRO A 130 25.15 7.91 -13.12
CA PRO A 130 25.85 8.02 -11.84
C PRO A 130 25.15 7.28 -10.69
N LEU A 131 25.92 6.79 -9.72
CA LEU A 131 25.41 6.22 -8.48
C LEU A 131 24.65 7.27 -7.66
N GLY A 132 23.46 6.88 -7.23
CA GLY A 132 22.44 7.62 -6.51
C GLY A 132 21.91 8.87 -7.23
N ALA A 133 22.01 8.90 -8.56
CA ALA A 133 21.32 9.87 -9.39
C ALA A 133 19.82 9.57 -9.45
N VAL A 134 19.01 10.62 -9.66
CA VAL A 134 17.59 10.48 -10.02
C VAL A 134 17.47 10.40 -11.53
N LEU A 135 16.85 9.33 -12.01
CA LEU A 135 16.66 9.04 -13.43
C LEU A 135 15.18 9.11 -13.79
N ALA A 136 14.90 9.50 -15.03
CA ALA A 136 13.56 9.54 -15.59
C ALA A 136 13.50 8.83 -16.95
N ARG A 137 12.37 8.21 -17.27
CA ARG A 137 12.05 7.71 -18.62
C ARG A 137 10.54 7.70 -18.85
N VAL A 138 10.13 7.60 -20.11
CA VAL A 138 8.72 7.42 -20.50
C VAL A 138 8.58 6.09 -21.22
N GLY A 139 7.76 5.18 -20.68
CA GLY A 139 7.62 3.83 -21.22
C GLY A 139 8.97 3.11 -21.35
N SER A 140 9.30 2.67 -22.57
CA SER A 140 10.59 2.07 -22.91
C SER A 140 11.56 3.05 -23.60
N GLY A 141 11.30 4.35 -23.49
CA GLY A 141 12.11 5.40 -24.11
C GLY A 141 13.48 5.61 -23.44
N PRO A 142 14.27 6.57 -23.97
CA PRO A 142 15.58 6.90 -23.43
C PRO A 142 15.52 7.30 -21.95
N ILE A 143 16.55 6.91 -21.20
CA ILE A 143 16.73 7.29 -19.80
C ILE A 143 17.48 8.62 -19.74
N VAL A 144 17.00 9.53 -18.89
CA VAL A 144 17.58 10.86 -18.66
C VAL A 144 17.98 10.99 -17.20
N VAL A 145 19.18 11.49 -16.94
CA VAL A 145 19.64 11.87 -15.60
C VAL A 145 19.11 13.26 -15.26
N LEU A 146 18.47 13.42 -14.09
CA LEU A 146 17.97 14.72 -13.63
C LEU A 146 19.08 15.48 -12.91
N ALA A 147 19.62 16.53 -13.54
CA ALA A 147 20.81 17.22 -13.04
C ALA A 147 20.70 18.76 -13.00
N PRO A 148 19.92 19.37 -12.08
CA PRO A 148 18.77 18.86 -11.31
C PRO A 148 17.47 18.90 -12.12
N THR A 149 17.55 19.34 -13.37
CA THR A 149 16.43 19.38 -14.31
C THR A 149 16.61 18.34 -15.41
N GLY A 150 15.52 18.00 -16.08
CA GLY A 150 15.55 17.11 -17.23
C GLY A 150 14.26 17.22 -18.05
N GLU A 151 14.31 16.75 -19.29
CA GLU A 151 13.15 16.60 -20.16
C GLU A 151 13.04 15.17 -20.66
N VAL A 152 11.81 14.66 -20.72
CA VAL A 152 11.50 13.38 -21.37
C VAL A 152 10.34 13.56 -22.34
N ARG A 153 10.28 12.72 -23.36
CA ARG A 153 9.28 12.78 -24.43
C ARG A 153 8.76 11.39 -24.77
N GLY A 154 7.64 11.38 -25.48
CA GLY A 154 7.13 10.19 -26.16
C GLY A 154 5.85 9.67 -25.54
N PRO A 155 5.28 8.61 -26.12
CA PRO A 155 4.12 7.99 -25.55
C PRO A 155 4.49 7.05 -24.39
N GLY A 156 3.71 7.06 -23.32
CA GLY A 156 3.81 6.10 -22.23
C GLY A 156 3.73 6.71 -20.85
N PHE A 157 3.93 5.91 -19.83
CA PHE A 157 3.94 6.37 -18.44
C PHE A 157 5.33 6.83 -18.04
N LEU A 158 5.39 8.02 -17.43
CA LEU A 158 6.59 8.55 -16.81
C LEU A 158 6.96 7.72 -15.57
N GLN A 159 8.21 7.27 -15.53
CA GLN A 159 8.79 6.50 -14.43
C GLN A 159 10.05 7.20 -13.91
N LEU A 160 10.27 7.11 -12.60
CA LEU A 160 11.42 7.68 -11.90
C LEU A 160 12.20 6.59 -11.18
N LEU A 161 13.52 6.75 -11.02
CA LEU A 161 14.38 5.77 -10.33
C LEU A 161 15.48 6.49 -9.55
N TYR A 162 15.79 6.02 -8.35
CA TYR A 162 17.08 6.30 -7.68
C TYR A 162 18.07 5.22 -8.11
N ASN A 163 19.18 5.61 -8.75
CA ASN A 163 20.11 4.65 -9.35
C ASN A 163 21.06 4.06 -8.31
N ASP A 164 21.03 2.76 -8.08
CA ASP A 164 21.91 2.10 -7.11
C ASP A 164 22.17 0.64 -7.51
N CYS A 165 22.98 -0.08 -6.74
CA CYS A 165 23.22 -1.51 -6.87
C CYS A 165 21.92 -2.29 -6.57
N PRO A 166 21.44 -3.15 -7.48
CA PRO A 166 20.34 -4.06 -7.18
C PRO A 166 20.61 -4.88 -5.92
N GLY A 167 19.62 -4.96 -5.03
CA GLY A 167 19.70 -5.61 -3.72
C GLY A 167 20.40 -4.82 -2.61
N GLN A 168 20.94 -3.62 -2.86
CA GLN A 168 21.60 -2.80 -1.83
C GLN A 168 20.77 -1.59 -1.35
N TYR A 169 19.57 -1.37 -1.91
CA TYR A 169 18.73 -0.23 -1.56
C TYR A 169 18.30 -0.14 -0.06
N PHE A 170 18.55 -1.17 0.75
CA PHE A 170 18.04 -1.26 2.11
C PHE A 170 18.77 -0.35 3.13
N ASP A 171 19.99 0.07 2.85
CA ASP A 171 20.76 1.01 3.70
C ASP A 171 20.76 2.45 3.16
N ASN A 172 19.99 2.70 2.10
CA ASN A 172 19.77 4.03 1.56
C ASN A 172 18.89 4.87 2.48
N SER A 173 19.09 6.18 2.43
CA SER A 173 18.34 7.15 3.23
C SER A 173 18.02 8.41 2.45
N GLY A 174 16.99 9.14 2.89
CA GLY A 174 16.56 10.38 2.24
C GLY A 174 15.71 10.15 1.00
N ARG A 175 15.36 11.25 0.34
CA ARG A 175 14.41 11.27 -0.77
C ARG A 175 14.54 12.55 -1.61
N PHE A 176 14.00 12.48 -2.82
CA PHE A 176 13.86 13.62 -3.71
C PHE A 176 12.39 13.93 -3.98
N GLU A 177 12.07 15.21 -4.08
CA GLU A 177 10.80 15.70 -4.62
C GLU A 177 11.02 16.13 -6.07
N VAL A 178 10.33 15.46 -6.99
CA VAL A 178 10.41 15.73 -8.43
C VAL A 178 9.15 16.46 -8.87
N THR A 179 9.29 17.71 -9.28
CA THR A 179 8.21 18.51 -9.84
C THR A 179 8.14 18.27 -11.34
N VAL A 180 6.99 17.79 -11.81
CA VAL A 180 6.70 17.46 -13.20
C VAL A 180 5.76 18.52 -13.77
N THR A 181 6.21 19.19 -14.83
CA THR A 181 5.40 20.14 -15.61
C THR A 181 5.18 19.57 -16.99
N LEU A 182 3.93 19.27 -17.35
CA LEU A 182 3.58 18.82 -18.69
C LEU A 182 3.60 20.01 -19.64
N VAL A 183 4.29 19.84 -20.77
CA VAL A 183 4.25 20.74 -21.92
C VAL A 183 3.51 19.96 -23.00
N PRO A 184 2.18 20.18 -23.15
CA PRO A 184 1.41 19.54 -24.20
C PRO A 184 2.05 19.83 -25.55
N ALA A 185 2.03 18.84 -26.44
CA ALA A 185 2.35 19.11 -27.84
C ALA A 185 1.51 20.31 -28.28
N VAL A 186 2.16 21.35 -28.80
CA VAL A 186 1.43 22.45 -29.43
C VAL A 186 0.59 21.78 -30.49
N ALA A 187 -0.74 21.77 -30.32
CA ALA A 187 -1.65 21.15 -31.26
C ALA A 187 -1.26 21.71 -32.62
N ALA A 188 -0.66 20.86 -33.47
CA ALA A 188 -0.13 21.27 -34.74
C ALA A 188 -1.26 22.07 -35.37
N THR A 189 -1.05 23.37 -35.54
CA THR A 189 -2.10 24.26 -36.01
C THR A 189 -2.54 23.63 -37.30
N ALA A 190 -3.72 23.00 -37.28
CA ALA A 190 -4.18 22.23 -38.40
C ALA A 190 -4.23 23.27 -39.50
N VAL A 191 -3.27 23.18 -40.44
CA VAL A 191 -3.29 24.02 -41.63
C VAL A 191 -4.67 23.79 -42.17
N PRO A 192 -5.53 24.83 -42.25
CA PRO A 192 -6.93 24.63 -42.61
C PRO A 192 -6.92 23.98 -43.99
N THR A 193 -7.08 22.66 -44.01
CA THR A 193 -7.31 21.92 -45.23
C THR A 193 -8.60 22.51 -45.74
N ALA A 194 -8.48 23.29 -46.82
CA ALA A 194 -9.59 24.02 -47.41
C ALA A 194 -10.82 23.13 -47.40
N ALA A 195 -11.82 23.51 -46.60
CA ALA A 195 -13.01 22.71 -46.43
C ALA A 195 -13.56 22.43 -47.85
N PRO A 196 -13.75 21.16 -48.24
CA PRO A 196 -14.43 20.88 -49.48
C PRO A 196 -15.78 21.62 -49.46
N ALA A 197 -16.10 22.29 -50.56
CA ALA A 197 -17.26 23.17 -50.68
C ALA A 197 -18.51 22.48 -50.10
N PRO A 198 -19.31 23.18 -49.27
CA PRO A 198 -20.45 22.58 -48.60
C PRO A 198 -21.47 22.09 -49.63
N THR A 199 -21.55 20.78 -49.83
CA THR A 199 -22.74 20.17 -50.43
C THR A 199 -23.90 20.33 -49.45
N THR A 200 -24.87 21.16 -49.83
CA THR A 200 -26.11 21.46 -49.11
C THR A 200 -26.76 20.19 -48.58
N PRO A 201 -26.80 19.95 -47.25
CA PRO A 201 -27.56 18.85 -46.71
C PRO A 201 -29.07 19.18 -46.78
N PRO A 202 -29.94 18.22 -47.14
CA PRO A 202 -31.37 18.43 -47.14
C PRO A 202 -31.88 18.75 -45.74
N ALA A 203 -32.78 19.73 -45.66
CA ALA A 203 -33.44 20.19 -44.45
C ALA A 203 -34.03 18.99 -43.68
N ARG A 204 -33.43 18.65 -42.55
CA ARG A 204 -33.91 17.60 -41.65
C ARG A 204 -34.67 18.26 -40.51
N ASP A 205 -35.98 18.06 -40.56
CA ASP A 205 -36.97 18.50 -39.59
C ASP A 205 -36.59 17.98 -38.19
N ARG A 206 -36.26 18.90 -37.26
CA ARG A 206 -35.89 18.58 -35.88
C ARG A 206 -37.10 18.77 -34.97
N SER A 207 -37.95 17.75 -34.91
CA SER A 207 -38.85 17.53 -33.78
C SER A 207 -38.37 16.31 -32.98
N SER A 208 -37.41 16.51 -32.08
CA SER A 208 -37.03 15.48 -31.11
C SER A 208 -37.16 16.07 -29.72
N GLY A 209 -38.38 15.99 -29.18
CA GLY A 209 -38.61 16.11 -27.75
C GLY A 209 -37.78 15.03 -27.06
N LEU A 210 -36.84 15.45 -26.23
CA LEU A 210 -36.09 14.56 -25.35
C LEU A 210 -37.12 13.80 -24.49
N PRO A 211 -37.21 12.46 -24.58
CA PRO A 211 -38.03 11.72 -23.66
C PRO A 211 -37.40 11.90 -22.28
N VAL A 212 -38.13 12.49 -21.34
CA VAL A 212 -37.71 12.70 -19.94
C VAL A 212 -37.79 11.39 -19.13
N LEU A 213 -38.55 10.41 -19.64
CA LEU A 213 -38.78 9.11 -19.00
C LEU A 213 -37.54 8.19 -18.80
N PRO A 214 -36.55 8.08 -19.69
CA PRO A 214 -35.40 7.20 -19.51
C PRO A 214 -34.37 7.72 -18.49
N LEU A 215 -34.34 9.02 -18.18
CA LEU A 215 -33.43 9.55 -17.15
C LEU A 215 -33.92 9.19 -15.74
N LEU A 216 -35.24 9.19 -15.53
CA LEU A 216 -35.84 8.91 -14.23
C LEU A 216 -35.72 7.43 -13.84
N SER A 217 -35.78 6.53 -14.83
CA SER A 217 -35.54 5.09 -14.61
C SER A 217 -34.09 4.78 -14.26
N VAL A 218 -33.11 5.46 -14.87
CA VAL A 218 -31.69 5.29 -14.51
C VAL A 218 -31.43 5.70 -13.05
N VAL A 219 -31.99 6.83 -12.61
CA VAL A 219 -31.84 7.31 -11.22
C VAL A 219 -32.45 6.31 -10.22
N LEU A 220 -33.64 5.76 -10.52
CA LEU A 220 -34.29 4.75 -9.66
C LEU A 220 -33.49 3.45 -9.54
N VAL A 221 -32.92 2.96 -10.64
CA VAL A 221 -32.10 1.73 -10.65
C VAL A 221 -30.83 1.93 -9.82
N VAL A 222 -30.16 3.07 -9.94
CA VAL A 222 -28.96 3.39 -9.15
C VAL A 222 -29.30 3.47 -7.65
N ALA A 223 -30.39 4.14 -7.29
CA ALA A 223 -30.82 4.26 -5.89
C ALA A 223 -31.17 2.89 -5.25
N ALA A 224 -31.83 2.01 -6.01
CA ALA A 224 -32.15 0.66 -5.56
C ALA A 224 -30.88 -0.19 -5.36
N GLY A 225 -29.93 -0.13 -6.29
CA GLY A 225 -28.64 -0.85 -6.19
C GLY A 225 -27.82 -0.43 -4.97
N VAL A 226 -27.72 0.88 -4.71
CA VAL A 226 -27.02 1.43 -3.53
C VAL A 226 -27.69 0.96 -2.23
N SER A 227 -29.03 0.96 -2.18
CA SER A 227 -29.78 0.53 -0.99
C SER A 227 -29.57 -0.96 -0.70
N LEU A 228 -29.55 -1.82 -1.72
CA LEU A 228 -29.33 -3.25 -1.57
C LEU A 228 -27.92 -3.57 -1.06
N TYR A 229 -26.91 -2.88 -1.59
CA TYR A 229 -25.52 -3.02 -1.17
C TYR A 229 -25.33 -2.66 0.31
N LEU A 230 -25.86 -1.50 0.72
CA LEU A 230 -25.80 -1.05 2.12
C LEU A 230 -26.56 -2.01 3.07
N GLY A 231 -27.69 -2.54 2.64
CA GLY A 231 -28.44 -3.55 3.41
C GLY A 231 -27.64 -4.84 3.64
N ARG A 232 -27.02 -5.38 2.59
CA ARG A 232 -26.19 -6.59 2.68
C ARG A 232 -24.97 -6.39 3.58
N ARG A 233 -24.31 -5.23 3.49
CA ARG A 233 -23.16 -4.90 4.35
C ARG A 233 -23.56 -4.87 5.82
N ARG A 234 -24.66 -4.18 6.16
CA ARG A 234 -25.18 -4.13 7.54
C ARG A 234 -25.60 -5.51 8.07
N LEU A 235 -26.13 -6.38 7.21
CA LEU A 235 -26.47 -7.76 7.57
C LEU A 235 -25.20 -8.57 7.89
N TRP A 236 -24.14 -8.42 7.08
CA TRP A 236 -22.86 -9.10 7.30
C TRP A 236 -22.21 -8.68 8.63
N GLU A 237 -22.12 -7.38 8.90
CA GLU A 237 -21.59 -6.83 10.17
C GLU A 237 -22.38 -7.34 11.41
N ARG A 238 -23.66 -7.70 11.26
CA ARG A 238 -24.47 -8.30 12.33
C ARG A 238 -24.29 -9.81 12.48
N LEU A 239 -23.97 -10.52 11.40
CA LEU A 239 -23.82 -11.98 11.40
C LEU A 239 -22.41 -12.43 11.76
N GLU A 240 -21.40 -11.61 11.48
CA GLU A 240 -20.00 -11.88 11.80
C GLU A 240 -19.75 -12.35 13.25
N PRO A 241 -20.28 -11.70 14.31
CA PRO A 241 -20.08 -12.17 15.69
C PRO A 241 -20.82 -13.47 16.03
N LEU A 242 -21.77 -13.92 15.20
CA LEU A 242 -22.48 -15.19 15.36
C LEU A 242 -21.76 -16.34 14.65
N VAL A 243 -21.12 -16.06 13.50
CA VAL A 243 -20.35 -17.05 12.73
C VAL A 243 -18.95 -17.28 13.34
N ALA A 244 -18.38 -16.28 14.02
CA ALA A 244 -17.02 -16.32 14.56
C ALA A 244 -16.84 -17.05 15.92
N ARG A 245 -17.80 -17.86 16.39
CA ARG A 245 -17.68 -18.59 17.67
C ARG A 245 -16.92 -19.93 17.61
N GLY A 246 -16.22 -20.20 16.51
CA GLY A 246 -15.23 -21.27 16.45
C GLY A 246 -13.92 -20.85 17.13
N PRO A 247 -13.11 -21.77 17.66
CA PRO A 247 -11.75 -21.45 18.09
C PRO A 247 -11.00 -20.82 16.92
N VAL A 248 -10.52 -19.58 17.09
CA VAL A 248 -9.72 -18.87 16.07
C VAL A 248 -8.49 -19.75 15.77
N PRO A 249 -8.28 -20.16 14.50
CA PRO A 249 -7.13 -20.95 14.13
C PRO A 249 -5.84 -20.25 14.57
N ARG A 250 -4.95 -21.00 15.21
CA ARG A 250 -3.66 -20.49 15.68
C ARG A 250 -2.53 -21.05 14.83
N PHE A 251 -1.51 -20.25 14.58
CA PHE A 251 -0.27 -20.76 14.00
C PHE A 251 0.31 -21.84 14.93
N PRO A 252 0.83 -22.95 14.38
CA PRO A 252 1.55 -23.90 15.21
C PRO A 252 2.78 -23.23 15.83
N GLU A 253 3.20 -23.71 17.00
CA GLU A 253 4.35 -23.17 17.75
C GLU A 253 5.65 -23.20 16.94
N SER A 254 5.71 -24.12 15.97
CA SER A 254 6.84 -24.36 15.08
C SER A 254 6.84 -23.54 13.79
N ALA A 255 5.76 -22.83 13.45
CA ALA A 255 5.73 -22.05 12.22
C ALA A 255 6.62 -20.81 12.35
N ARG A 256 7.63 -20.72 11.48
CA ARG A 256 8.52 -19.57 11.39
C ARG A 256 8.85 -19.20 9.95
N LEU A 257 9.18 -17.93 9.77
CA LEU A 257 9.69 -17.40 8.51
C LEU A 257 11.17 -17.05 8.70
N GLU A 258 11.99 -17.53 7.77
CA GLU A 258 13.41 -17.26 7.69
C GLU A 258 13.69 -16.39 6.46
N SER A 259 14.52 -15.36 6.61
CA SER A 259 14.99 -14.54 5.49
C SER A 259 16.46 -14.21 5.72
N SER A 260 17.26 -14.20 4.66
CA SER A 260 18.66 -13.73 4.73
C SER A 260 18.77 -12.27 5.16
N ALA A 261 17.71 -11.49 4.96
CA ALA A 261 17.63 -10.09 5.38
C ALA A 261 17.33 -9.91 6.89
N TRP A 262 17.01 -10.99 7.62
CA TRP A 262 16.67 -10.93 9.04
C TRP A 262 17.79 -11.52 9.91
N LEU A 263 18.12 -10.83 11.00
CA LEU A 263 19.11 -11.31 11.98
C LEU A 263 18.64 -12.56 12.75
N ALA A 264 17.33 -12.83 12.78
CA ALA A 264 16.76 -14.00 13.46
C ALA A 264 15.46 -14.47 12.78
N PRO A 265 15.13 -15.78 12.85
CA PRO A 265 13.85 -16.30 12.38
C PRO A 265 12.66 -15.67 13.12
N VAL A 266 11.61 -15.35 12.39
CA VAL A 266 10.39 -14.77 12.93
C VAL A 266 9.37 -15.86 13.23
N ARG A 267 8.98 -16.02 14.51
CA ARG A 267 7.99 -17.01 14.93
C ARG A 267 6.57 -16.48 14.72
N LEU A 268 5.79 -17.12 13.85
CA LEU A 268 4.46 -16.62 13.45
C LEU A 268 3.47 -16.61 14.62
N ARG A 269 3.55 -17.58 15.54
CA ARG A 269 2.68 -17.65 16.71
C ARG A 269 2.96 -16.53 17.73
N ALA A 270 4.22 -16.11 17.88
CA ALA A 270 4.57 -15.01 18.79
C ALA A 270 3.95 -13.68 18.33
N LEU A 271 3.74 -13.55 17.01
CA LEU A 271 3.16 -12.35 16.41
C LEU A 271 1.62 -12.42 16.30
N GLN A 272 1.00 -13.56 16.63
CA GLN A 272 -0.44 -13.75 16.47
C GLN A 272 -1.22 -12.87 17.45
N GLY A 273 -1.96 -11.88 16.93
CA GLY A 273 -2.83 -10.99 17.71
C GLY A 273 -2.13 -9.77 18.32
N GLU A 274 -0.84 -9.57 18.07
CA GLU A 274 -0.15 -8.32 18.45
C GLU A 274 -0.46 -7.20 17.45
N ARG A 275 -0.85 -6.03 17.97
CA ARG A 275 -0.95 -4.77 17.20
C ARG A 275 0.23 -3.89 17.58
N TRP A 276 1.17 -3.68 16.67
CA TRP A 276 2.35 -2.85 16.93
C TRP A 276 2.10 -1.40 16.50
N PRO A 277 2.14 -0.41 17.41
CA PRO A 277 1.67 0.95 17.13
C PRO A 277 2.62 1.81 16.27
N LYS A 278 3.82 1.32 15.91
CA LYS A 278 4.83 2.12 15.19
C LYS A 278 5.65 1.42 14.11
N ARG A 279 5.40 0.15 13.78
CA ARG A 279 6.04 -0.57 12.65
C ARG A 279 5.08 -1.61 12.08
N TRP A 280 5.01 -1.68 10.76
CA TRP A 280 3.97 -2.38 10.03
C TRP A 280 4.28 -3.88 10.00
N LEU A 281 3.70 -4.62 10.95
CA LEU A 281 3.64 -6.09 10.94
C LEU A 281 2.48 -6.50 11.85
N THR A 282 1.38 -7.04 11.30
CA THR A 282 0.26 -7.57 12.08
C THR A 282 -0.01 -9.00 11.64
N ILE A 283 0.18 -9.99 12.51
CA ILE A 283 -0.04 -11.40 12.15
C ILE A 283 -1.24 -11.97 12.94
N GLY A 284 -2.13 -12.72 12.27
CA GLY A 284 -3.08 -13.63 12.92
C GLY A 284 -4.37 -13.07 13.54
N GLY A 285 -5.25 -12.52 12.72
CA GLY A 285 -6.68 -12.22 12.98
C GLY A 285 -7.44 -12.16 11.64
N PRO A 286 -8.78 -12.11 11.63
CA PRO A 286 -9.56 -11.99 10.39
C PRO A 286 -9.19 -10.76 9.54
N ASP A 287 -8.52 -9.78 10.18
CA ASP A 287 -8.01 -8.53 9.59
C ASP A 287 -6.48 -8.36 9.70
N ALA A 288 -5.70 -9.43 9.89
CA ALA A 288 -4.26 -9.30 10.09
C ALA A 288 -3.46 -9.53 8.80
N ASP A 289 -2.83 -8.45 8.32
CA ASP A 289 -1.97 -8.47 7.14
C ASP A 289 -0.49 -8.55 7.54
N VAL A 290 0.21 -9.55 6.99
CA VAL A 290 1.65 -9.72 7.23
C VAL A 290 2.40 -8.73 6.34
N ASP A 291 2.94 -7.68 6.96
CA ASP A 291 3.77 -6.69 6.29
C ASP A 291 5.25 -7.01 6.53
N PHE A 292 5.99 -7.19 5.44
CA PHE A 292 7.39 -7.60 5.45
C PHE A 292 8.37 -6.41 5.56
N GLY A 293 7.89 -5.24 5.99
CA GLY A 293 8.65 -4.00 5.98
C GLY A 293 8.88 -3.48 4.56
N LEU A 294 7.92 -3.74 3.68
CA LEU A 294 7.85 -3.19 2.33
C LEU A 294 6.63 -2.25 2.29
N PRO A 295 6.66 -1.11 1.59
CA PRO A 295 5.49 -0.24 1.53
C PRO A 295 4.29 -0.97 0.94
N GLY A 296 3.25 -1.18 1.75
CA GLY A 296 2.00 -1.84 1.37
C GLY A 296 1.80 -3.21 2.03
N VAL A 297 0.56 -3.72 1.99
CA VAL A 297 0.29 -5.14 2.29
C VAL A 297 0.89 -5.97 1.14
N TRP A 298 1.46 -7.15 1.38
CA TRP A 298 1.98 -7.99 0.27
C TRP A 298 1.38 -9.39 0.27
N ALA A 299 1.17 -9.98 1.45
CA ALA A 299 0.52 -11.28 1.55
C ALA A 299 -0.18 -11.45 2.91
N ARG A 300 -1.37 -12.05 2.91
CA ARG A 300 -2.06 -12.49 4.13
C ARG A 300 -1.80 -13.97 4.38
N LEU A 301 -1.07 -14.31 5.45
CA LEU A 301 -0.90 -15.68 5.91
C LEU A 301 -2.00 -16.05 6.91
N VAL A 302 -2.74 -17.11 6.63
CA VAL A 302 -3.83 -17.59 7.48
C VAL A 302 -3.54 -19.02 7.96
N PRO A 303 -3.54 -19.27 9.29
CA PRO A 303 -3.42 -20.61 9.81
C PRO A 303 -4.68 -21.43 9.48
N THR A 304 -4.51 -22.68 9.07
CA THR A 304 -5.61 -23.60 8.77
C THR A 304 -5.90 -24.52 9.97
N ALA A 305 -7.10 -25.08 10.04
CA ALA A 305 -7.56 -25.88 11.19
C ALA A 305 -6.71 -27.14 11.47
N ASP A 306 -6.01 -27.65 10.46
CA ASP A 306 -5.10 -28.80 10.53
C ASP A 306 -3.64 -28.41 10.79
N GLY A 307 -3.38 -27.17 11.20
CA GLY A 307 -2.05 -26.69 11.58
C GLY A 307 -1.16 -26.26 10.41
N GLY A 308 -1.69 -26.22 9.18
CA GLY A 308 -0.99 -25.62 8.05
C GLY A 308 -1.09 -24.10 8.00
N VAL A 309 -0.46 -23.51 6.98
CA VAL A 309 -0.55 -22.08 6.68
C VAL A 309 -0.90 -21.93 5.20
N ARG A 310 -1.88 -21.06 4.89
CA ARG A 310 -2.24 -20.69 3.52
C ARG A 310 -2.05 -19.20 3.28
N ILE A 311 -1.84 -18.79 2.03
CA ILE A 311 -1.86 -17.38 1.65
C ILE A 311 -3.22 -17.03 1.04
N GLU A 312 -3.92 -16.02 1.58
CA GLU A 312 -5.29 -15.68 1.17
C GLU A 312 -5.41 -14.44 0.27
N THR A 313 -4.53 -13.46 0.43
CA THR A 313 -4.64 -12.19 -0.29
C THR A 313 -3.25 -11.70 -0.67
N VAL A 314 -3.12 -11.20 -1.89
CA VAL A 314 -2.01 -10.37 -2.37
C VAL A 314 -2.67 -9.15 -2.98
N PRO A 315 -2.32 -7.91 -2.60
CA PRO A 315 -2.93 -6.75 -3.23
C PRO A 315 -2.56 -6.68 -4.70
N ASP A 316 -3.46 -6.07 -5.47
CA ASP A 316 -3.38 -5.98 -6.92
C ASP A 316 -1.99 -5.48 -7.37
N GLY A 317 -1.28 -6.33 -8.11
CA GLY A 317 0.02 -6.01 -8.70
C GLY A 317 1.26 -6.60 -8.00
N GLY A 318 1.12 -7.17 -6.79
CA GLY A 318 2.22 -7.86 -6.12
C GLY A 318 2.59 -9.19 -6.81
N LYS A 319 3.79 -9.31 -7.38
CA LYS A 319 4.32 -10.59 -7.86
C LYS A 319 4.85 -11.40 -6.67
N VAL A 320 3.98 -12.18 -6.04
CA VAL A 320 4.38 -13.20 -5.06
C VAL A 320 4.61 -14.51 -5.79
N LEU A 321 5.80 -15.10 -5.64
CA LEU A 321 6.09 -16.45 -6.15
C LEU A 321 6.27 -17.41 -4.97
N VAL A 322 5.74 -18.62 -5.09
CA VAL A 322 6.01 -19.72 -4.16
C VAL A 322 6.70 -20.82 -4.95
N ASP A 323 7.92 -21.17 -4.55
CA ASP A 323 8.79 -22.12 -5.24
C ASP A 323 8.99 -21.76 -6.73
N GLY A 324 9.10 -20.46 -7.02
CA GLY A 324 9.27 -19.92 -8.38
C GLY A 324 7.99 -19.85 -9.21
N LEU A 325 6.85 -20.30 -8.70
CA LEU A 325 5.56 -20.24 -9.39
C LEU A 325 4.71 -19.07 -8.88
N PRO A 326 3.94 -18.38 -9.73
CA PRO A 326 2.98 -17.38 -9.28
C PRO A 326 2.07 -17.93 -8.19
N LEU A 327 1.88 -17.14 -7.14
CA LEU A 327 1.03 -17.54 -6.03
C LEU A 327 -0.39 -17.87 -6.52
N VAL A 328 -0.89 -19.04 -6.14
CA VAL A 328 -2.30 -19.39 -6.27
C VAL A 328 -2.99 -19.02 -4.96
N LEU A 329 -4.03 -18.18 -5.00
CA LEU A 329 -4.78 -17.82 -3.79
C LEU A 329 -5.34 -19.08 -3.11
N GLY A 330 -5.13 -19.19 -1.80
CA GLY A 330 -5.45 -20.38 -1.01
C GLY A 330 -4.38 -21.48 -1.04
N GLN A 331 -3.26 -21.29 -1.74
CA GLN A 331 -2.14 -22.22 -1.74
C GLN A 331 -1.60 -22.41 -0.32
N ARG A 332 -1.35 -23.68 0.03
CA ARG A 332 -0.74 -24.08 1.31
C ARG A 332 0.77 -24.04 1.18
N LEU A 333 1.44 -23.46 2.18
CA LEU A 333 2.89 -23.49 2.24
C LEU A 333 3.36 -24.82 2.85
N LYS A 334 4.29 -25.48 2.15
CA LYS A 334 4.98 -26.68 2.65
C LYS A 334 6.23 -26.26 3.42
N ASP A 335 6.67 -27.08 4.38
CA ASP A 335 7.98 -26.87 5.02
C ASP A 335 9.08 -26.79 3.95
N GLY A 336 9.92 -25.76 4.05
CA GLY A 336 10.96 -25.43 3.07
C GLY A 336 10.49 -24.61 1.86
N ALA A 337 9.21 -24.26 1.75
CA ALA A 337 8.71 -23.47 0.61
C ALA A 337 9.41 -22.10 0.53
N ARG A 338 9.90 -21.76 -0.66
CA ARG A 338 10.58 -20.49 -0.95
C ARG A 338 9.55 -19.47 -1.43
N VAL A 339 9.27 -18.47 -0.61
CA VAL A 339 8.34 -17.41 -0.94
C VAL A 339 9.13 -16.18 -1.39
N PHE A 340 8.94 -15.78 -2.64
CA PHE A 340 9.52 -14.57 -3.20
C PHE A 340 8.49 -13.45 -3.21
N MET A 341 8.85 -12.29 -2.69
CA MET A 341 8.03 -11.09 -2.68
C MET A 341 8.87 -9.92 -3.19
N GLY A 342 8.72 -9.60 -4.47
CA GLY A 342 9.64 -8.68 -5.15
C GLY A 342 11.06 -9.24 -5.18
N ALA A 343 12.04 -8.47 -4.67
CA ALA A 343 13.43 -8.89 -4.57
C ALA A 343 13.76 -9.73 -3.33
N ARG A 344 12.81 -9.89 -2.40
CA ARG A 344 13.05 -10.60 -1.14
C ARG A 344 12.63 -12.06 -1.22
N GLU A 345 13.48 -12.91 -0.65
CA GLU A 345 13.22 -14.34 -0.50
C GLU A 345 13.03 -14.69 0.98
N PHE A 346 12.03 -15.55 1.23
CA PHE A 346 11.73 -16.13 2.53
C PHE A 346 11.65 -17.64 2.40
N THR A 347 12.14 -18.37 3.40
CA THR A 347 11.89 -19.80 3.53
C THR A 347 10.86 -20.02 4.64
N PHE A 348 9.72 -20.62 4.28
CA PHE A 348 8.75 -21.06 5.26
C PHE A 348 9.24 -22.33 5.94
N ARG A 349 9.33 -22.32 7.27
CA ARG A 349 9.68 -23.50 8.06
C ARG A 349 8.54 -23.90 8.96
N LEU A 350 8.21 -25.18 8.92
CA LEU A 350 7.32 -25.83 9.87
C LEU A 350 8.17 -26.87 10.60
N GLU A 351 8.77 -26.53 11.75
CA GLU A 351 9.44 -27.57 12.52
C GLU A 351 8.42 -28.65 12.88
N ALA A 352 8.81 -29.91 12.70
CA ALA A 352 8.04 -31.07 13.13
C ALA A 352 7.97 -31.12 14.67
N GLY A 353 7.21 -30.21 15.27
CA GLY A 353 7.03 -30.13 16.71
C GLY A 353 5.99 -31.14 17.18
N GLY A 354 6.43 -32.33 17.61
CA GLY A 354 5.63 -33.11 18.57
C GLY A 354 5.83 -34.62 18.64
N ALA A 355 6.19 -35.31 17.55
CA ALA A 355 6.35 -36.77 17.63
C ALA A 355 7.67 -37.18 18.32
N ALA A 356 8.77 -36.46 18.06
CA ALA A 356 10.08 -36.81 18.62
C ALA A 356 10.25 -36.45 20.11
N ILE A 357 9.64 -35.35 20.58
CA ILE A 357 9.76 -34.92 21.99
C ILE A 357 8.90 -35.80 22.92
N THR A 358 7.84 -36.42 22.40
CA THR A 358 7.01 -37.37 23.16
C THR A 358 7.66 -38.75 23.26
N ALA A 359 8.43 -39.17 22.24
CA ALA A 359 9.20 -40.41 22.25
C ALA A 359 10.43 -40.34 23.17
N LEU A 360 11.18 -39.23 23.15
CA LEU A 360 12.36 -39.05 24.02
C LEU A 360 12.03 -38.90 25.51
N ARG A 361 10.79 -38.57 25.87
CA ARG A 361 10.36 -38.51 27.28
C ARG A 361 9.87 -39.85 27.85
N ARG A 362 9.67 -40.86 27.00
CA ARG A 362 9.28 -42.22 27.41
C ARG A 362 10.44 -43.21 27.53
N THR A 363 11.61 -42.87 27.00
CA THR A 363 12.81 -43.71 27.10
C THR A 363 14.00 -42.86 27.51
N GLY A 364 14.34 -42.86 28.80
CA GLY A 364 15.69 -42.49 29.25
C GLY A 364 15.77 -41.31 30.21
N ASN A 365 15.29 -41.50 31.44
CA ASN A 365 16.04 -41.01 32.59
C ASN A 365 17.32 -41.86 32.69
N ALA A 366 18.39 -41.48 31.98
CA ALA A 366 19.77 -41.87 32.30
C ALA A 366 20.76 -41.09 31.42
N ALA A 367 21.63 -40.35 32.10
CA ALA A 367 22.94 -39.88 31.62
C ALA A 367 22.96 -38.88 30.45
N LEU A 368 23.00 -37.58 30.79
CA LEU A 368 23.82 -36.62 30.04
C LEU A 368 24.22 -35.45 30.96
N ASP A 369 25.14 -35.73 31.87
CA ASP A 369 26.04 -34.71 32.41
C ASP A 369 26.90 -34.19 31.25
N LYS A 370 26.65 -32.95 30.81
CA LYS A 370 27.62 -32.20 30.01
C LYS A 370 28.53 -31.44 30.98
N PRO A 371 29.86 -31.55 30.84
CA PRO A 371 30.77 -30.76 31.66
C PRO A 371 30.66 -29.27 31.30
N ASP A 372 30.88 -28.44 32.31
CA ASP A 372 30.91 -26.98 32.25
C ASP A 372 31.88 -26.48 31.16
N PRO A 373 31.44 -25.65 30.20
CA PRO A 373 32.29 -25.09 29.15
C PRO A 373 33.42 -24.17 29.68
N ARG A 374 33.48 -23.86 30.98
CA ARG A 374 34.57 -23.08 31.58
C ARG A 374 35.82 -23.89 31.94
N ALA A 375 35.77 -25.22 31.88
CA ALA A 375 36.93 -26.07 32.15
C ALA A 375 37.88 -26.29 30.94
N ALA A 376 37.56 -25.74 29.75
CA ALA A 376 38.35 -25.94 28.54
C ALA A 376 39.34 -24.80 28.20
N ALA A 377 39.51 -23.80 29.08
CA ALA A 377 40.35 -22.63 28.83
C ALA A 377 41.64 -22.55 29.67
N VAL A 378 42.07 -23.65 30.29
CA VAL A 378 43.36 -23.71 31.01
C VAL A 378 44.11 -24.98 30.60
N GLY A 379 44.88 -24.88 29.51
CA GLY A 379 45.80 -25.97 29.14
C GLY A 379 46.33 -25.84 27.72
N GLY A 380 47.56 -25.34 27.59
CA GLY A 380 48.39 -25.56 26.39
C GLY A 380 48.93 -24.31 25.71
N LEU A 381 49.82 -23.57 26.38
CA LEU A 381 50.87 -22.81 25.69
C LEU A 381 52.08 -23.74 25.54
N PRO A 382 52.55 -24.07 24.33
CA PRO A 382 53.82 -24.75 24.16
C PRO A 382 54.99 -23.81 24.48
N ASP A 383 55.93 -24.40 25.20
CA ASP A 383 57.20 -23.87 25.66
C ASP A 383 58.13 -23.58 24.46
N GLU A 384 58.25 -22.31 24.09
CA GLU A 384 59.34 -21.80 23.25
C GLU A 384 60.03 -20.67 24.02
N ARG A 385 61.09 -21.02 24.76
CA ARG A 385 62.34 -20.22 24.90
C ARG A 385 63.25 -20.84 25.98
N ARG A 386 64.27 -21.57 25.56
CA ARG A 386 65.62 -21.50 26.16
C ARG A 386 66.67 -22.10 25.24
N SER A 387 67.24 -21.24 24.40
CA SER A 387 68.61 -21.35 23.93
C SER A 387 69.10 -19.94 23.62
N THR A 388 69.93 -19.40 24.52
CA THR A 388 71.09 -18.54 24.28
C THR A 388 71.63 -18.03 25.61
N LEU A 389 72.93 -18.27 25.82
CA LEU A 389 73.85 -17.87 26.90
C LEU A 389 73.88 -18.76 28.14
#